data_AF-A0A1Y1M0B5-F1
#
_entry.id   AF-A0A1Y1M0B5-F1
#
_cell.length_a   1.000
_cell.length_b   1.000
_cell.length_c   1.000
_cell.angle_alpha   90.00
_cell.angle_beta   90.00
_cell.angle_gamma   90.00
#
_symmetry.space_group_name_H-M   'P 1'
#
loop_
_entity.id
_entity.type
_entity.pdbx_description
1 polymer ?
#
loop_
_entity_poly.entity_id
_entity_poly.type
_entity_poly.pdbx_seq_one_letter_code
_entity_poly.pdbx_strand_id
1 'polypeptide(L)'
;MKPAICFMCCTFVVSVVLCSEKFVCQEGVPYKENECGECVCTKDQELKCGDNKPCLDPRETLLFNCKVGTKSEKGCNKCECVENLGTVCTNYVCEEKATV
;
A
#
# COMPACT_ATOMS: atom_id res chain seq x y z
N MET A 1 -2.74 -23.22 -4.01
CA MET A 1 -2.18 -22.59 -2.81
C MET A 1 -0.99 -23.41 -2.35
N LYS A 2 0.24 -23.00 -2.69
CA LYS A 2 1.48 -23.70 -2.30
C LYS A 2 2.12 -22.90 -1.15
N PRO A 3 2.41 -23.49 0.02
CA PRO A 3 3.13 -22.79 1.06
C PRO A 3 4.57 -22.56 0.59
N ALA A 4 5.03 -21.31 0.66
CA ALA A 4 6.42 -20.95 0.45
C ALA A 4 7.24 -21.49 1.62
N ILE A 5 7.83 -22.67 1.45
CA ILE A 5 8.73 -23.30 2.41
C ILE A 5 10.07 -22.56 2.34
N CYS A 6 10.33 -21.67 3.30
CA CYS A 6 11.67 -21.15 3.54
C CYS A 6 12.50 -22.24 4.21
N PHE A 7 13.44 -22.79 3.45
CA PHE A 7 14.37 -23.83 3.87
C PHE A 7 15.24 -23.33 5.03
N MET A 8 15.01 -23.88 6.22
CA MET A 8 15.81 -23.63 7.42
C MET A 8 17.10 -24.45 7.33
N CYS A 9 18.21 -23.82 6.97
CA CYS A 9 19.53 -24.44 6.94
C CYS A 9 20.37 -23.93 8.12
N CYS A 10 20.80 -24.86 8.96
CA CYS A 10 21.61 -24.63 10.15
C CYS A 10 23.01 -24.09 9.81
N THR A 11 23.19 -22.77 9.80
CA THR A 11 24.48 -22.11 10.08
C THR A 11 24.24 -20.76 10.75
N PHE A 12 25.01 -20.49 11.81
CA PHE A 12 24.95 -19.32 12.68
C PHE A 12 25.37 -18.03 11.94
N VAL A 13 24.51 -17.51 11.07
CA VAL A 13 24.62 -16.16 10.52
C VAL A 13 23.25 -15.53 10.67
N VAL A 14 23.16 -14.48 11.49
CA VAL A 14 21.94 -13.73 11.76
C VAL A 14 21.55 -12.96 10.49
N SER A 15 21.07 -13.69 9.49
CA SER A 15 20.47 -13.15 8.29
C SER A 15 19.07 -12.75 8.70
N VAL A 16 18.87 -11.49 9.06
CA VAL A 16 17.54 -10.92 9.23
C VAL A 16 16.87 -10.96 7.86
N VAL A 17 16.16 -12.05 7.59
CA VAL A 17 15.33 -12.19 6.40
C VAL A 17 14.15 -11.23 6.61
N LEU A 18 14.32 -10.02 6.09
CA LEU A 18 13.22 -9.06 5.93
C LEU A 18 12.27 -9.64 4.88
N CYS A 19 11.30 -10.44 5.33
CA CYS A 19 10.12 -10.75 4.55
C CYS A 19 9.36 -9.44 4.32
N SER A 20 9.67 -8.71 3.25
CA SER A 20 8.79 -7.64 2.79
C SER A 20 7.53 -8.32 2.28
N GLU A 21 6.47 -8.29 3.07
CA GLU A 21 5.16 -8.75 2.63
C GLU A 21 4.77 -7.96 1.38
N LYS A 22 4.32 -8.65 0.33
CA LYS A 22 3.76 -7.98 -0.85
C LYS A 22 2.47 -7.29 -0.42
N PHE A 23 2.24 -6.08 -0.91
CA PHE A 23 0.96 -5.41 -0.74
C PHE A 23 -0.18 -6.28 -1.29
N VAL A 24 -1.23 -6.47 -0.48
CA VAL A 24 -2.44 -7.21 -0.84
C VAL A 24 -3.64 -6.33 -0.53
N CYS A 25 -4.41 -5.96 -1.56
CA CYS A 25 -5.65 -5.21 -1.37
C CYS A 25 -6.81 -6.14 -1.01
N GLN A 26 -7.90 -5.56 -0.48
CA GLN A 26 -9.12 -6.28 -0.12
C GLN A 26 -10.28 -5.89 -1.04
N GLU A 27 -11.00 -6.88 -1.57
CA GLU A 27 -12.20 -6.64 -2.38
C GLU A 27 -13.25 -5.85 -1.58
N GLY A 28 -13.87 -4.87 -2.22
CA GLY A 28 -14.87 -3.99 -1.61
C GLY A 28 -14.32 -2.86 -0.74
N VAL A 29 -13.00 -2.81 -0.50
CA VAL A 29 -12.36 -1.67 0.16
C VAL A 29 -12.04 -0.59 -0.87
N PRO A 30 -12.45 0.67 -0.64
CA PRO A 30 -12.08 1.77 -1.52
C PRO A 30 -10.60 2.14 -1.30
N TYR A 31 -9.86 2.34 -2.38
CA TYR A 31 -8.46 2.73 -2.34
C TYR A 31 -8.20 4.01 -3.12
N LYS A 32 -7.15 4.71 -2.72
CA LYS A 32 -6.67 5.92 -3.37
C LYS A 32 -5.15 5.90 -3.51
N GLU A 33 -4.67 6.07 -4.73
CA GLU A 33 -3.26 6.19 -5.08
C GLU A 33 -2.83 7.67 -5.03
N ASN A 34 -1.73 7.93 -4.32
CA ASN A 34 -1.07 9.23 -4.23
C ASN A 34 -2.02 10.39 -3.94
N GLU A 35 -3.03 10.14 -3.09
CA GLU A 35 -4.11 11.09 -2.75
C GLU A 35 -4.94 11.61 -3.92
N CYS A 36 -4.83 11.02 -5.10
CA CYS A 36 -5.46 11.49 -6.33
C CYS A 36 -6.23 10.39 -7.07
N GLY A 37 -5.56 9.30 -7.47
CA GLY A 37 -6.16 8.24 -8.29
C GLY A 37 -7.10 7.34 -7.49
N GLU A 38 -8.33 7.14 -7.96
CA GLU A 38 -9.21 6.12 -7.37
C GLU A 38 -8.81 4.73 -7.86
N CYS A 39 -8.79 3.77 -6.94
CA CYS A 39 -8.38 2.40 -7.22
C CYS A 39 -9.40 1.39 -6.70
N VAL A 40 -9.55 0.31 -7.45
CA VAL A 40 -10.39 -0.83 -7.09
C VAL A 40 -9.53 -2.08 -6.90
N CYS A 41 -9.85 -2.86 -5.88
CA CYS A 41 -9.26 -4.17 -5.69
C CYS A 41 -10.07 -5.23 -6.44
N THR A 42 -9.41 -6.01 -7.30
CA THR A 42 -10.03 -7.11 -8.03
C THR A 42 -10.18 -8.35 -7.16
N LYS A 43 -10.93 -9.35 -7.66
CA LYS A 43 -11.06 -10.67 -7.01
C LYS A 43 -9.73 -11.43 -6.89
N ASP A 44 -8.78 -11.12 -7.77
CA ASP A 44 -7.43 -11.69 -7.77
C ASP A 44 -6.47 -10.94 -6.81
N GLN A 45 -7.01 -10.02 -5.98
CA GLN A 45 -6.26 -9.16 -5.06
C GLN A 45 -5.27 -8.23 -5.77
N GLU A 46 -5.55 -7.89 -7.04
CA GLU A 46 -4.80 -6.90 -7.79
C GLU A 46 -5.43 -5.53 -7.63
N LEU A 47 -4.62 -4.51 -7.39
CA LEU A 47 -5.07 -3.13 -7.35
C LEU A 47 -5.06 -2.54 -8.76
N LYS A 48 -6.20 -2.02 -9.22
CA LYS A 48 -6.31 -1.31 -10.50
C LYS A 48 -6.75 0.12 -10.25
N CYS A 49 -5.89 1.07 -10.60
CA CYS A 49 -6.15 2.50 -10.49
C CYS A 49 -6.57 3.04 -11.86
N GLY A 50 -7.49 4.02 -11.90
CA GLY A 50 -7.99 4.55 -13.17
C GLY A 50 -6.93 5.28 -13.99
N ASP A 51 -6.80 4.94 -15.27
CA ASP A 51 -5.73 5.41 -16.19
C ASP A 51 -5.76 6.91 -16.57
N ASN A 52 -6.76 7.68 -16.14
CA ASN A 52 -7.15 8.88 -16.92
C ASN A 52 -6.57 10.22 -16.48
N LYS A 53 -5.68 10.26 -15.48
CA LYS A 53 -4.82 11.44 -15.26
C LYS A 53 -3.63 11.06 -14.37
N PRO A 54 -2.38 11.29 -14.81
CA PRO A 54 -1.28 11.29 -13.87
C PRO A 54 -1.58 12.31 -12.77
N CYS A 55 -1.25 11.94 -11.53
CA CYS A 55 -1.31 12.80 -10.37
C CYS A 55 -0.23 13.90 -10.54
N LEU A 56 -0.61 14.97 -11.27
CA LEU A 56 0.30 16.02 -11.77
C LEU A 56 0.56 17.13 -10.74
N ASP A 57 -0.01 17.06 -9.53
CA ASP A 57 0.32 18.03 -8.49
C ASP A 57 1.76 17.78 -8.01
N PRO A 58 2.63 18.82 -7.95
CA PRO A 58 4.01 18.68 -7.45
C PRO A 58 4.10 18.09 -6.03
N ARG A 59 3.03 18.24 -5.22
CA ARG A 59 2.94 17.64 -3.88
C ARG A 59 2.71 16.13 -3.95
N GLU A 60 2.06 15.64 -5.00
CA GLU A 60 1.81 14.21 -5.23
C GLU A 60 3.04 13.51 -5.83
N THR A 61 3.96 14.25 -6.45
CA THR A 61 5.28 13.73 -6.86
C THR A 61 6.12 13.28 -5.66
N LEU A 62 5.89 13.85 -4.47
CA LEU A 62 6.52 13.38 -3.23
C LEU A 62 5.93 12.04 -2.76
N LEU A 63 4.64 11.79 -3.01
CA LEU A 63 3.96 10.54 -2.65
C LEU A 63 4.40 9.36 -3.53
N PHE A 64 4.84 9.64 -4.77
CA PHE A 64 5.55 8.69 -5.63
C PHE A 64 6.91 8.26 -5.05
N ASN A 65 7.54 9.11 -4.24
CA ASN A 65 8.87 8.89 -3.66
C ASN A 65 8.79 8.40 -2.20
N CYS A 66 8.00 7.35 -1.97
CA CYS A 66 7.97 6.65 -0.70
C CYS A 66 8.89 5.41 -0.70
N LYS A 67 9.27 4.92 0.49
CA LYS A 67 10.04 3.68 0.61
C LYS A 67 9.10 2.48 0.55
N VAL A 68 9.23 1.65 -0.50
CA VAL A 68 8.39 0.45 -0.71
C VAL A 68 8.27 -0.41 0.55
N GLY A 69 7.06 -0.86 0.85
CA GLY A 69 6.71 -1.66 2.04
C GLY A 69 6.54 -0.83 3.31
N THR A 70 6.78 0.48 3.28
CA THR A 70 6.48 1.36 4.42
C THR A 70 4.98 1.48 4.59
N LYS A 71 4.49 1.19 5.80
CA LYS A 71 3.10 1.34 6.20
C LYS A 71 2.94 2.60 7.05
N SER A 72 1.88 3.36 6.82
CA SER A 72 1.55 4.57 7.59
C SER A 72 0.04 4.70 7.74
N GLU A 73 -0.40 5.66 8.56
CA GLU A 73 -1.82 5.95 8.75
C GLU A 73 -2.09 7.44 8.49
N LYS A 74 -3.20 7.74 7.81
CA LYS A 74 -3.69 9.09 7.56
C LYS A 74 -5.12 9.20 8.05
N GLY A 75 -5.32 9.78 9.23
CA GLY A 75 -6.60 9.72 9.93
C GLY A 75 -6.96 8.27 10.24
N CYS A 76 -8.10 7.82 9.74
CA CYS A 76 -8.56 6.42 9.83
C CYS A 76 -8.07 5.52 8.68
N ASN A 77 -7.40 6.10 7.68
CA ASN A 77 -6.97 5.37 6.50
C ASN A 77 -5.60 4.74 6.67
N LYS A 78 -5.47 3.50 6.20
CA LYS A 78 -4.20 2.77 6.19
C LYS A 78 -3.54 2.98 4.85
N CYS A 79 -2.26 3.35 4.88
CA CYS A 79 -1.46 3.63 3.70
C CYS A 79 -0.26 2.69 3.62
N GLU A 80 0.11 2.31 2.41
CA GLU A 80 1.30 1.52 2.15
C GLU A 80 1.99 2.02 0.88
N CYS A 81 3.32 2.07 0.92
CA CYS A 81 4.10 2.35 -0.27
C CYS A 81 4.24 1.10 -1.13
N VAL A 82 3.62 1.11 -2.30
CA VAL A 82 3.58 0.01 -3.25
C VAL A 82 4.54 0.27 -4.40
N GLU A 83 5.28 -0.77 -4.79
CA GLU A 83 6.22 -0.69 -5.91
C GLU A 83 5.49 -0.25 -7.20
N ASN A 84 6.08 0.71 -7.92
CA ASN A 84 5.56 1.32 -9.16
C ASN A 84 4.27 2.14 -9.07
N LEU A 85 3.59 2.16 -7.91
CA LEU A 85 2.38 2.96 -7.67
C LEU A 85 2.61 4.11 -6.68
N GLY A 86 3.63 4.04 -5.84
CA GLY A 86 3.83 5.03 -4.79
C GLY A 86 2.93 4.76 -3.58
N THR A 87 2.36 5.80 -2.97
CA THR A 87 1.58 5.64 -1.73
C THR A 87 0.14 5.27 -2.05
N VAL A 88 -0.32 4.10 -1.60
CA VAL A 88 -1.72 3.66 -1.72
C VAL A 88 -2.37 3.69 -0.34
N CYS A 89 -3.49 4.38 -0.20
CA CYS A 89 -4.26 4.43 1.05
C CYS A 89 -5.64 3.80 0.86
N THR A 90 -6.23 3.26 1.92
CA THR A 90 -7.69 3.12 1.97
C THR A 90 -8.35 4.50 1.88
N ASN A 91 -9.58 4.56 1.40
CA ASN A 91 -10.27 5.83 1.16
C ASN A 91 -11.63 5.89 1.88
N TYR A 92 -11.59 5.77 3.20
CA TYR A 92 -12.73 6.01 4.08
C TYR A 92 -12.87 7.48 4.42
N VAL A 93 -14.12 7.94 4.54
CA VAL A 93 -14.42 9.23 5.16
C VAL A 93 -14.14 9.10 6.65
N CYS A 94 -13.07 9.74 7.11
CA CYS A 94 -12.73 9.74 8.51
C CYS A 94 -13.50 10.86 9.21
N GLU A 95 -14.29 10.51 10.23
CA GLU A 95 -14.81 11.51 11.15
C GLU A 95 -13.64 12.07 11.95
N GLU A 96 -13.32 13.35 11.76
CA GLU A 96 -12.40 14.03 12.67
C GLU A 96 -13.05 13.98 14.05
N LYS A 97 -12.36 13.37 15.02
CA LYS A 97 -12.82 13.43 16.40
C LYS A 97 -12.90 14.90 16.76
N ALA A 98 -14.12 15.41 16.94
CA ALA A 98 -14.37 16.75 17.45
C ALA A 98 -13.62 16.87 18.78
N THR A 99 -12.57 17.70 18.78
CA THR A 99 -11.89 18.11 20.00
C THR A 99 -12.91 18.89 20.82
N VAL A 100 -13.46 18.26 21.86
CA VAL A 100 -14.27 18.92 22.90
C VAL A 100 -13.32 19.62 23.85
#